data_AF-A0A3A0UMH9-F1
#
_entry.id   AF-A0A3A0UMH9-F1
#
_cell.length_a   1.000
_cell.length_b   1.000
_cell.length_c   1.000
_cell.angle_alpha   90.00
_cell.angle_beta   90.00
_cell.angle_gamma   90.00
#
_symmetry.space_group_name_H-M   'P 1'
#
loop_
_entity.id
_entity.type
_entity.pdbx_description
1 polymer ?
#
loop_
_entity_poly.entity_id
_entity_poly.type
_entity_poly.pdbx_seq_one_letter_code
_entity_poly.pdbx_strand_id
1 'polypeptide(L)'
;LGPYGAYLSDGSEYTGAYDLSKEDYFQFHKTRIEALVKRGINDFVFETVPNFEEIKAIVEYIVPHYTNQTFWLSVTVNEDGDSSDDTEFEKLCAYIKQYAERIPVFGINCSSVAGINKAISKGLKNVPQTIALYPNGGAQYNAVEKEWESVGNQGLIVEQIP
;
A
#
# COMPACT_ATOMS: atom_id res chain seq x y z
N LEU A 1 6.95 -5.71 2.66
CA LEU A 1 7.71 -5.53 1.38
C LEU A 1 7.44 -4.11 0.91
N GLY A 2 8.41 -3.21 1.06
CA GLY A 2 8.25 -1.80 0.66
C GLY A 2 8.20 -1.58 -0.86
N PRO A 3 7.64 -0.45 -1.29
CA PRO A 3 7.47 -0.09 -2.71
C PRO A 3 8.79 0.22 -3.39
N TYR A 4 8.74 0.40 -4.71
CA TYR A 4 9.88 0.92 -5.46
C TYR A 4 10.30 2.33 -5.01
N GLY A 5 9.34 3.20 -4.66
CA GLY A 5 9.64 4.55 -4.16
C GLY A 5 10.59 4.56 -2.95
N ALA A 6 10.43 3.61 -2.03
CA ALA A 6 11.29 3.53 -0.84
C ALA A 6 12.75 3.14 -1.17
N TYR A 7 12.96 2.43 -2.28
CA TYR A 7 14.30 2.14 -2.79
C TYR A 7 14.98 3.39 -3.35
N LEU A 8 14.23 4.30 -3.99
CA LEU A 8 14.76 5.56 -4.52
C LEU A 8 15.31 6.49 -3.43
N SER A 9 14.77 6.38 -2.20
CA SER A 9 15.19 7.19 -1.05
C SER A 9 15.09 8.70 -1.30
N ASP A 10 14.12 9.11 -2.13
CA ASP A 10 13.87 10.49 -2.53
C ASP A 10 12.49 11.01 -2.07
N GLY A 11 11.79 10.22 -1.25
CA GLY A 11 10.43 10.54 -0.77
C GLY A 11 9.32 10.07 -1.71
N SER A 12 9.65 9.43 -2.84
CA SER A 12 8.63 8.96 -3.78
C SER A 12 7.75 7.84 -3.22
N GLU A 13 8.12 7.23 -2.09
CA GLU A 13 7.24 6.34 -1.32
C GLU A 13 5.96 7.02 -0.80
N TYR A 14 5.90 8.36 -0.79
CA TYR A 14 4.72 9.13 -0.37
C TYR A 14 3.98 9.82 -1.52
N THR A 15 4.58 9.89 -2.70
CA THR A 15 4.01 10.58 -3.89
C THR A 15 3.73 9.64 -5.06
N GLY A 16 4.34 8.45 -5.07
CA GLY A 16 4.24 7.53 -6.20
C GLY A 16 4.86 8.06 -7.50
N ALA A 17 5.72 9.08 -7.43
CA ALA A 17 6.30 9.76 -8.58
C ALA A 17 7.41 8.95 -9.29
N TYR A 18 7.10 7.72 -9.70
CA TYR A 18 7.96 6.82 -10.45
C TYR A 18 7.13 6.01 -11.46
N ASP A 19 7.77 5.60 -12.54
CA ASP A 19 7.16 4.79 -13.60
C ASP A 19 8.17 3.76 -14.12
N LEU A 20 7.72 2.52 -14.20
CA LEU A 20 8.52 1.35 -14.57
C LEU A 20 7.64 0.38 -15.35
N SER A 21 8.27 -0.46 -16.17
CA SER A 21 7.56 -1.60 -16.74
C SER A 21 7.15 -2.60 -15.65
N LYS A 22 6.08 -3.37 -15.89
CA LYS A 22 5.67 -4.46 -14.99
C LYS A 22 6.79 -5.50 -14.80
N GLU A 23 7.61 -5.73 -15.84
CA GLU A 23 8.78 -6.60 -15.77
C GLU A 23 9.83 -6.05 -14.80
N ASP A 24 10.10 -4.74 -14.84
CA ASP A 24 11.08 -4.12 -13.94
C ASP A 24 10.59 -4.12 -12.48
N TYR A 25 9.29 -3.83 -12.25
CA TYR A 25 8.69 -4.02 -10.92
C TYR A 25 8.84 -5.46 -10.43
N PHE A 26 8.60 -6.44 -11.29
CA PHE A 26 8.79 -7.84 -10.94
C PHE A 26 10.23 -8.18 -10.58
N GLN A 27 11.22 -7.76 -11.39
CA GLN A 27 12.62 -8.01 -11.06
C GLN A 27 13.03 -7.39 -9.72
N PHE A 28 12.53 -6.17 -9.45
CA PHE A 28 12.77 -5.47 -8.19
C PHE A 28 12.20 -6.21 -6.95
N HIS A 29 10.99 -6.77 -7.05
CA HIS A 29 10.36 -7.51 -5.95
C HIS A 29 10.82 -8.96 -5.84
N LYS A 30 11.08 -9.62 -6.97
CA LYS A 30 11.43 -11.06 -7.07
C LYS A 30 12.57 -11.46 -6.16
N THR A 31 13.68 -10.74 -6.21
CA THR A 31 14.88 -11.09 -5.42
C THR A 31 14.58 -11.12 -3.91
N ARG A 32 13.78 -10.17 -3.43
CA ARG A 32 13.38 -10.07 -2.01
C ARG A 32 12.41 -11.19 -1.63
N ILE A 33 11.41 -11.46 -2.46
CA ILE A 33 10.44 -12.54 -2.23
C ILE A 33 11.17 -13.89 -2.19
N GLU A 34 11.95 -14.24 -3.22
CA GLU A 34 12.63 -15.53 -3.31
C GLU A 34 13.62 -15.76 -2.14
N ALA A 35 14.29 -14.70 -1.67
CA ALA A 35 15.19 -14.79 -0.53
C ALA A 35 14.46 -15.10 0.80
N LEU A 36 13.21 -14.67 0.94
CA LEU A 36 12.37 -14.92 2.11
C LEU A 36 11.66 -16.28 2.00
N VAL A 37 11.19 -16.65 0.80
CA VAL A 37 10.64 -17.98 0.52
C VAL A 37 11.66 -19.08 0.82
N LYS A 38 12.93 -18.91 0.44
CA LYS A 38 14.01 -19.85 0.78
C LYS A 38 14.23 -20.03 2.29
N ARG A 39 13.73 -19.10 3.11
CA ARG A 39 13.77 -19.17 4.59
C ARG A 39 12.46 -19.70 5.19
N GLY A 40 11.53 -20.16 4.37
CA GLY A 40 10.24 -20.72 4.81
C GLY A 40 9.16 -19.67 5.10
N ILE A 41 9.35 -18.41 4.70
CA ILE A 41 8.32 -17.36 4.82
C ILE A 41 7.35 -17.50 3.66
N ASN A 42 6.06 -17.64 3.96
CA ASN A 42 5.01 -17.85 2.97
C ASN A 42 3.94 -16.75 2.94
N ASP A 43 3.90 -15.89 3.95
CA ASP A 43 2.95 -14.79 4.05
C ASP A 43 3.68 -13.46 3.88
N PHE A 44 3.21 -12.66 2.93
CA PHE A 44 3.85 -11.41 2.54
C PHE A 44 2.84 -10.28 2.54
N VAL A 45 3.30 -9.09 2.92
CA VAL A 45 2.55 -7.84 2.75
C VAL A 45 3.37 -6.95 1.82
N PHE A 46 2.79 -6.50 0.70
CA PHE A 46 3.27 -5.31 0.02
C PHE A 46 2.72 -4.11 0.77
N GLU A 47 3.58 -3.35 1.42
CA GLU A 47 3.18 -2.30 2.36
C GLU A 47 3.67 -0.94 1.89
N THR A 48 2.93 0.11 2.22
CA THR A 48 3.26 1.49 1.86
C THR A 48 3.36 1.67 0.34
N VAL A 49 2.48 1.05 -0.46
CA VAL A 49 2.54 1.16 -1.92
C VAL A 49 1.78 2.42 -2.39
N PRO A 50 2.44 3.49 -2.89
CA PRO A 50 1.79 4.74 -3.25
C PRO A 50 1.27 4.80 -4.69
N ASN A 51 1.84 3.98 -5.58
CA ASN A 51 1.70 4.10 -7.03
C ASN A 51 0.75 3.04 -7.60
N PHE A 52 -0.24 3.46 -8.38
CA PHE A 52 -1.28 2.60 -8.91
C PHE A 52 -0.78 1.65 -10.00
N GLU A 53 0.23 2.02 -10.78
CA GLU A 53 0.84 1.12 -11.77
C GLU A 53 1.69 0.03 -11.09
N GLU A 54 2.38 0.34 -9.99
CA GLU A 54 3.03 -0.68 -9.14
C GLU A 54 2.00 -1.63 -8.53
N ILE A 55 0.86 -1.12 -8.05
CA ILE A 55 -0.25 -1.95 -7.54
C ILE A 55 -0.74 -2.92 -8.63
N LYS A 56 -0.95 -2.44 -9.87
CA LYS A 56 -1.33 -3.32 -10.98
C LYS A 56 -0.26 -4.37 -11.26
N ALA A 57 1.01 -3.98 -11.31
CA ALA A 57 2.10 -4.92 -11.52
C ALA A 57 2.13 -6.00 -10.42
N ILE A 58 1.95 -5.61 -9.16
CA ILE A 58 1.85 -6.55 -8.02
C ILE A 58 0.74 -7.57 -8.26
N VAL A 59 -0.48 -7.10 -8.52
CA VAL A 59 -1.68 -7.94 -8.55
C VAL A 59 -1.79 -8.80 -9.81
N GLU A 60 -1.42 -8.24 -10.96
CA GLU A 60 -1.58 -8.90 -12.27
C GLU A 60 -0.36 -9.69 -12.71
N TYR A 61 0.83 -9.33 -12.22
CA TYR A 61 2.07 -9.89 -12.74
C TYR A 61 2.94 -10.52 -11.65
N ILE A 62 3.11 -9.92 -10.47
CA ILE A 62 4.00 -10.48 -9.45
C ILE A 62 3.34 -11.65 -8.71
N VAL A 63 2.18 -11.43 -8.10
CA VAL A 63 1.47 -12.43 -7.28
C VAL A 63 1.20 -13.74 -8.03
N PRO A 64 0.77 -13.75 -9.31
CA PRO A 64 0.54 -14.99 -10.06
C PRO A 64 1.76 -15.91 -10.21
N HIS A 65 2.99 -15.41 -10.03
CA HIS A 65 4.20 -16.24 -10.10
C HIS A 65 4.44 -17.07 -8.81
N TYR A 66 3.68 -16.83 -7.74
CA TYR A 66 3.92 -17.39 -6.41
C TYR A 66 2.65 -18.05 -5.85
N THR A 67 2.31 -19.24 -6.37
CA THR A 67 1.04 -19.92 -6.03
C THR A 67 1.00 -20.58 -4.65
N ASN A 68 2.15 -20.71 -3.97
CA ASN A 68 2.26 -21.32 -2.65
C ASN A 68 2.39 -20.28 -1.52
N GLN A 69 2.33 -18.99 -1.86
CA GLN A 69 2.48 -17.87 -0.95
C GLN A 69 1.17 -17.08 -0.88
N THR A 70 0.94 -16.43 0.24
CA THR A 70 -0.17 -15.49 0.44
C THR A 70 0.36 -14.06 0.39
N PHE A 71 -0.33 -13.18 -0.32
CA PHE A 71 0.06 -11.78 -0.46
C PHE A 71 -1.06 -10.84 -0.04
N TRP A 72 -0.73 -9.88 0.82
CA TRP A 72 -1.59 -8.76 1.20
C TRP A 72 -1.09 -7.50 0.53
N LEU A 73 -1.97 -6.51 0.39
CA LEU A 73 -1.61 -5.21 -0.14
C LEU A 73 -2.06 -4.11 0.81
N SER A 74 -1.15 -3.21 1.14
CA SER A 74 -1.44 -1.99 1.90
C SER A 74 -0.85 -0.79 1.20
N VAL A 75 -1.68 0.22 1.01
CA VAL A 75 -1.35 1.44 0.25
C VAL A 75 -1.19 2.63 1.19
N THR A 76 -0.69 3.74 0.66
CA THR A 76 -0.75 5.04 1.31
C THR A 76 -1.82 5.91 0.68
N VAL A 77 -2.39 6.81 1.47
CA VAL A 77 -3.36 7.82 1.01
C VAL A 77 -2.89 9.21 1.37
N ASN A 78 -3.23 10.17 0.51
CA ASN A 78 -3.04 11.59 0.75
C ASN A 78 -4.09 12.14 1.74
N GLU A 79 -3.99 13.43 2.05
CA GLU A 79 -4.89 14.09 3.00
C GLU A 79 -6.34 14.16 2.50
N ASP A 80 -6.61 13.97 1.21
CA ASP A 80 -7.94 13.88 0.62
C ASP A 80 -8.51 12.46 0.63
N GLY A 81 -7.74 11.50 1.13
CA GLY A 81 -8.09 10.09 1.17
C GLY A 81 -8.01 9.39 -0.19
N ASP A 82 -7.39 10.04 -1.19
CA ASP A 82 -6.99 9.41 -2.46
C ASP A 82 -5.64 8.72 -2.31
N SER A 83 -5.28 7.88 -3.28
CA SER A 83 -3.97 7.24 -3.30
C SER A 83 -2.87 8.31 -3.33
N SER A 84 -1.69 7.99 -2.80
CA SER A 84 -0.55 8.93 -2.78
C SER A 84 -0.14 9.48 -4.15
N ASP A 85 -0.40 8.75 -5.23
CA ASP A 85 -0.18 9.19 -6.62
C ASP A 85 -1.36 9.97 -7.24
N ASP A 86 -2.27 10.47 -6.39
CA ASP A 86 -3.51 11.17 -6.74
C ASP A 86 -4.55 10.31 -7.49
N THR A 87 -4.40 8.99 -7.54
CA THR A 87 -5.45 8.10 -8.03
C THR A 87 -6.66 8.11 -7.09
N GLU A 88 -7.82 8.47 -7.63
CA GLU A 88 -9.13 8.41 -6.94
C GLU A 88 -9.30 7.08 -6.18
N PHE A 89 -9.58 7.15 -4.87
CA PHE A 89 -9.62 5.95 -4.04
C PHE A 89 -10.76 5.00 -4.42
N GLU A 90 -11.89 5.53 -4.89
CA GLU A 90 -13.02 4.76 -5.44
C GLU A 90 -12.56 3.87 -6.59
N LYS A 91 -11.71 4.42 -7.48
CA LYS A 91 -11.16 3.70 -8.64
C LYS A 91 -10.21 2.59 -8.18
N LEU A 92 -9.34 2.88 -7.22
CA LEU A 92 -8.47 1.87 -6.62
C LEU A 92 -9.30 0.75 -5.96
N CYS A 93 -10.32 1.09 -5.17
CA CYS A 93 -11.22 0.13 -4.56
C CYS A 93 -11.94 -0.73 -5.61
N ALA A 94 -12.48 -0.12 -6.67
CA ALA A 94 -13.15 -0.83 -7.75
C ALA A 94 -12.21 -1.80 -8.49
N TYR A 95 -10.94 -1.42 -8.64
CA TYR A 95 -9.91 -2.28 -9.19
C TYR A 95 -9.59 -3.46 -8.26
N ILE A 96 -9.26 -3.20 -6.99
CA ILE A 96 -8.85 -4.23 -6.03
C ILE A 96 -9.95 -5.26 -5.75
N LYS A 97 -11.23 -4.86 -5.79
CA LYS A 97 -12.37 -5.78 -5.64
C LYS A 97 -12.32 -6.98 -6.60
N GLN A 98 -11.76 -6.80 -7.79
CA GLN A 98 -11.69 -7.84 -8.83
C GLN A 98 -10.67 -8.95 -8.48
N TYR A 99 -9.86 -8.74 -7.46
CA TYR A 99 -8.71 -9.59 -7.12
C TYR A 99 -8.76 -10.13 -5.69
N ALA A 100 -9.95 -10.22 -5.09
CA ALA A 100 -10.15 -10.67 -3.71
C ALA A 100 -9.56 -12.06 -3.39
N GLU A 101 -9.58 -12.98 -4.36
CA GLU A 101 -8.98 -14.31 -4.20
C GLU A 101 -7.44 -14.27 -4.18
N ARG A 102 -6.83 -13.30 -4.89
CA ARG A 102 -5.37 -13.16 -5.00
C ARG A 102 -4.80 -12.28 -3.91
N ILE A 103 -5.54 -11.25 -3.52
CA ILE A 103 -5.23 -10.31 -2.45
C ILE A 103 -6.36 -10.41 -1.42
N PRO A 104 -6.30 -11.35 -0.47
CA PRO A 104 -7.36 -11.55 0.52
C PRO A 104 -7.42 -10.44 1.58
N VAL A 105 -6.34 -9.68 1.76
CA VAL A 105 -6.25 -8.57 2.70
C VAL A 105 -5.80 -7.31 1.97
N PHE A 106 -6.59 -6.25 2.10
CA PHE A 106 -6.31 -4.93 1.53
C PHE A 106 -6.40 -3.85 2.60
N GLY A 107 -5.52 -2.86 2.56
CA GLY A 107 -5.40 -1.94 3.68
C GLY A 107 -4.75 -0.60 3.36
N ILE A 108 -4.67 0.22 4.40
CA ILE A 108 -3.96 1.49 4.38
C ILE A 108 -3.01 1.54 5.57
N ASN A 109 -1.77 1.97 5.30
CA ASN A 109 -0.77 2.18 6.34
C ASN A 109 0.05 3.44 6.10
N CYS A 110 0.84 3.83 7.11
CA CYS A 110 1.74 4.99 7.02
C CYS A 110 1.07 6.31 6.59
N SER A 111 -0.25 6.39 6.70
CA SER A 111 -1.07 7.53 6.30
C SER A 111 -1.75 8.12 7.53
N SER A 112 -2.13 9.39 7.46
CA SER A 112 -2.82 10.06 8.56
C SER A 112 -4.18 9.42 8.83
N VAL A 113 -4.63 9.44 10.09
CA VAL A 113 -5.97 8.96 10.44
C VAL A 113 -7.06 9.75 9.69
N ALA A 114 -6.84 11.04 9.44
CA ALA A 114 -7.74 11.87 8.66
C ALA A 114 -7.88 11.37 7.21
N GLY A 115 -6.77 11.10 6.53
CA GLY A 115 -6.77 10.52 5.17
C GLY A 115 -7.46 9.15 5.13
N ILE A 116 -7.18 8.29 6.10
CA ILE A 116 -7.84 6.97 6.21
C ILE A 116 -9.35 7.10 6.38
N ASN A 117 -9.83 7.97 7.26
CA ASN A 117 -11.27 8.18 7.46
C ASN A 117 -11.96 8.67 6.17
N LYS A 118 -11.30 9.51 5.37
CA LYS A 118 -11.79 9.91 4.05
C LYS A 118 -11.80 8.71 3.08
N ALA A 119 -10.74 7.92 3.03
CA ALA A 119 -10.67 6.72 2.19
C ALA A 119 -11.75 5.66 2.54
N ILE A 120 -12.10 5.52 3.84
CA ILE A 120 -13.24 4.71 4.30
C ILE A 120 -14.54 5.21 3.67
N SER A 121 -14.76 6.52 3.67
CA SER A 121 -15.93 7.16 3.06
C SER A 121 -15.97 6.97 1.54
N LYS A 122 -14.79 6.90 0.89
CA LYS A 122 -14.60 6.62 -0.55
C LYS A 122 -14.72 5.14 -0.93
N GLY A 123 -15.14 4.29 0.00
CA GLY A 123 -15.56 2.92 -0.33
C GLY A 123 -14.58 1.81 0.05
N LEU A 124 -13.58 2.08 0.90
CA LEU A 124 -12.74 1.03 1.49
C LEU A 124 -13.59 -0.08 2.12
N LYS A 125 -14.63 0.28 2.88
CA LYS A 125 -15.54 -0.68 3.54
C LYS A 125 -16.34 -1.57 2.59
N ASN A 126 -16.36 -1.24 1.30
CA ASN A 126 -17.14 -1.96 0.30
C ASN A 126 -16.28 -2.97 -0.47
N VAL A 127 -14.99 -3.10 -0.16
CA VAL A 127 -14.13 -4.14 -0.73
C VAL A 127 -14.39 -5.47 -0.03
N PRO A 128 -14.37 -6.62 -0.73
CA PRO A 128 -14.61 -7.93 -0.13
C PRO A 128 -13.42 -8.46 0.67
N GLN A 129 -12.24 -7.84 0.53
CA GLN A 129 -11.05 -8.20 1.30
C GLN A 129 -11.23 -7.96 2.80
N THR A 130 -10.50 -8.71 3.61
CA THR A 130 -10.27 -8.32 5.00
C THR A 130 -9.53 -6.99 5.02
N ILE A 131 -10.00 -6.02 5.80
CA ILE A 131 -9.40 -4.69 5.85
C ILE A 131 -8.34 -4.63 6.94
N ALA A 132 -7.13 -4.17 6.61
CA ALA A 132 -6.05 -3.92 7.56
C ALA A 132 -5.72 -2.42 7.61
N LEU A 133 -5.79 -1.80 8.80
CA LEU A 133 -5.43 -0.40 9.02
C LEU A 133 -4.36 -0.27 10.09
N TYR A 134 -3.26 0.40 9.75
CA TYR A 134 -2.17 0.67 10.68
C TYR A 134 -1.56 2.04 10.35
N PRO A 135 -2.20 3.13 10.81
CA PRO A 135 -1.89 4.51 10.44
C PRO A 135 -0.48 4.93 10.87
N ASN A 136 0.01 6.03 10.31
CA ASN A 136 1.11 6.73 10.98
C ASN A 136 0.59 7.32 12.31
N GLY A 137 1.46 7.52 13.29
CA GLY A 137 1.08 8.11 14.59
C GLY A 137 0.63 9.58 14.51
N GLY A 138 0.31 10.09 13.32
CA GLY A 138 -0.04 11.48 13.02
C GLY A 138 1.15 12.39 12.74
N ALA A 139 2.38 11.88 12.74
CA ALA A 139 3.57 12.64 12.36
C ALA A 139 3.76 12.60 10.83
N GLN A 140 4.33 13.67 10.28
CA GLN A 140 4.73 13.72 8.86
C GLN A 140 6.21 13.41 8.76
N TYR A 141 6.60 12.58 7.78
CA TYR A 141 8.00 12.28 7.55
C TYR A 141 8.60 13.31 6.60
N ASN A 142 9.66 14.00 7.04
CA ASN A 142 10.45 14.86 6.17
C ASN A 142 11.55 14.02 5.50
N ALA A 143 11.40 13.77 4.20
CA ALA A 143 12.36 12.98 3.42
C ALA A 143 13.73 13.66 3.22
N VAL A 144 13.80 14.99 3.35
CA VAL A 144 15.05 15.77 3.23
C VAL A 144 15.88 15.65 4.51
N GLU A 145 15.28 15.96 5.66
CA GLU A 145 15.96 15.94 6.97
C GLU A 145 16.02 14.53 7.58
N LYS A 146 15.21 13.60 7.07
CA LYS A 146 15.05 12.23 7.59
C LYS A 146 14.53 12.18 9.03
N GLU A 147 13.68 13.13 9.37
CA GLU A 147 13.07 13.27 10.69
C GLU A 147 11.54 13.28 10.61
N TRP A 148 10.90 12.90 11.71
CA TRP A 148 9.46 13.03 11.86
C TRP A 148 9.13 14.43 12.38
N GLU A 149 8.36 15.20 11.61
CA GLU A 149 7.87 16.51 11.99
C GLU A 149 6.49 16.40 12.63
N SER A 150 6.28 17.19 13.69
CA SER A 150 5.06 17.34 14.53
C SER A 150 4.83 16.35 15.68
N VAL A 151 4.05 16.82 16.68
CA VAL A 151 3.48 16.00 17.75
C VAL A 151 2.18 15.42 17.20
N GLY A 152 2.21 14.13 16.85
CA GLY A 152 1.17 13.53 16.02
C GLY A 152 -0.26 13.71 16.52
N ASN A 153 -1.19 13.93 15.60
CA ASN A 153 -2.62 13.94 15.89
C ASN A 153 -3.16 12.51 15.91
N GLN A 154 -3.32 11.93 17.10
CA GLN A 154 -3.94 10.62 17.30
C GLN A 154 -5.47 10.72 17.17
N GLY A 155 -5.94 11.20 16.01
CA GLY A 155 -7.36 11.09 15.68
C GLY A 155 -7.81 9.63 15.83
N LEU A 156 -9.05 9.41 16.26
CA LEU A 156 -9.61 8.07 16.29
C LEU A 156 -9.88 7.62 14.84
N ILE A 157 -9.40 6.44 14.47
CA ILE A 157 -10.01 5.72 13.34
C ILE A 157 -11.43 5.45 13.81
N VAL A 158 -12.42 6.01 13.12
CA VAL A 158 -13.81 5.80 13.53
C VAL A 158 -14.10 4.30 13.47
N GLU A 159 -14.83 3.75 14.44
CA GLU A 159 -15.31 2.35 14.48
C GLU A 159 -16.30 2.06 13.33
N GLN A 160 -15.86 2.22 12.08
CA GLN A 160 -16.63 2.08 10.84
C GLN A 160 -16.23 0.85 10.04
N ILE A 161 -15.20 0.13 10.47
CA ILE A 161 -14.76 -1.12 9.88
C ILE A 161 -15.18 -2.24 10.83
N PRO A 162 -16.02 -3.19 10.37
CA PRO A 162 -16.53 -4.29 11.18
C PRO A 162 -15.44 -5.27 11.63
#